data_AF-A0A1I1FKG9-F1
#
_entry.id   AF-A0A1I1FKG9-F1
#
_cell.length_a   1.000
_cell.length_b   1.000
_cell.length_c   1.000
_cell.angle_alpha   90.00
_cell.angle_beta   90.00
_cell.angle_gamma   90.00
#
_symmetry.space_group_name_H-M   'P 1'
#
loop_
_entity.id
_entity.type
_entity.pdbx_description
1 polymer ?
#
loop_
_entity_poly.entity_id
_entity_poly.type
_entity_poly.pdbx_seq_one_letter_code
_entity_poly.pdbx_strand_id
1 'polypeptide(L)' 'MSNYRKLHVTLKVPNKLIAMYSQESFASIMDLLNEDKFIMLFEQSNGLYNPLAVNTDNIIAIARAEEN' A
#
# COMPACT_ATOMS: atom_id res chain seq x y z
N MET A 1 -3.38 -17.79 -7.77
CA MET A 1 -2.28 -17.04 -7.11
C MET A 1 -2.71 -15.59 -7.06
N SER A 2 -2.66 -14.98 -5.89
CA SER A 2 -3.23 -13.66 -5.63
C SER A 2 -2.52 -12.60 -6.49
N ASN A 3 -3.25 -11.80 -7.29
CA ASN A 3 -2.68 -10.66 -8.05
C ASN A 3 -2.23 -9.50 -7.13
N TYR A 4 -2.15 -9.74 -5.83
CA TYR A 4 -1.88 -8.73 -4.81
C TYR A 4 -0.43 -8.84 -4.35
N ARG A 5 0.32 -7.77 -4.52
CA ARG A 5 1.71 -7.61 -4.07
C ARG A 5 1.71 -6.98 -2.69
N LYS A 6 2.51 -7.53 -1.78
CA LYS A 6 2.63 -7.03 -0.41
C LYS A 6 3.57 -5.82 -0.35
N LEU A 7 3.15 -4.81 0.39
CA LEU A 7 3.84 -3.55 0.61
C LEU A 7 4.01 -3.32 2.11
N HIS A 8 5.17 -2.79 2.48
CA HIS A 8 5.38 -2.18 3.79
C HIS A 8 5.17 -0.67 3.66
N VAL A 9 4.15 -0.15 4.33
CA VAL A 9 3.78 1.27 4.26
C VAL A 9 3.92 1.89 5.64
N THR A 10 4.70 2.97 5.73
CA THR A 10 4.87 3.74 6.96
C THR A 10 3.97 4.97 6.89
N LEU A 11 3.04 5.12 7.83
CA LEU A 11 2.13 6.28 7.89
C LEU A 11 2.61 7.34 8.89
N LYS A 12 2.44 8.64 8.60
CA LYS A 12 2.84 9.78 9.47
C LYS A 12 2.27 9.70 10.87
N VAL A 13 1.00 9.35 10.99
CA VAL A 13 0.31 9.16 12.27
C VAL A 13 -0.45 7.83 12.13
N PRO A 14 -0.15 6.81 12.95
CA PRO A 14 0.62 6.83 14.20
C PRO A 14 2.14 6.54 14.08
N ASN A 15 2.81 6.84 12.97
CA ASN A 15 4.20 6.42 12.72
C ASN A 15 4.41 4.91 12.82
N LYS A 16 3.47 4.14 12.25
CA LYS A 16 3.52 2.68 12.25
C LYS A 16 3.78 2.14 10.84
N LEU A 17 4.58 1.08 10.80
CA LEU A 17 4.72 0.21 9.65
C LEU A 17 3.50 -0.71 9.56
N ILE A 18 2.80 -0.68 8.43
CA ILE A 18 1.61 -1.47 8.16
C ILE A 18 1.86 -2.30 6.90
N ALA A 19 1.43 -3.57 6.93
CA ALA A 19 1.40 -4.40 5.73
C ALA A 19 0.10 -4.10 4.96
N MET A 20 0.24 -3.57 3.75
CA MET A 20 -0.86 -3.37 2.81
C MET A 20 -0.56 -4.09 1.50
N TYR A 21 -1.55 -4.16 0.62
CA TYR A 21 -1.44 -4.87 -0.63
C TYR A 21 -1.89 -3.99 -1.81
N SER A 22 -1.40 -4.30 -3.00
CA SER A 22 -1.83 -3.63 -4.22
C SER A 22 -1.83 -4.58 -5.40
N GLN A 23 -2.73 -4.35 -6.35
CA GLN A 23 -2.74 -5.03 -7.66
C GLN A 23 -1.81 -4.34 -8.67
N GLU A 24 -1.43 -3.10 -8.38
CA GLU A 24 -0.55 -2.30 -9.20
C GLU A 24 0.91 -2.75 -9.09
N SER A 25 1.69 -2.42 -10.12
CA SER A 25 3.13 -2.57 -10.06
C SER A 25 3.73 -1.58 -9.06
N PHE A 26 4.91 -1.88 -8.50
CA PHE A 26 5.58 -0.93 -7.61
C PHE A 26 5.93 0.38 -8.31
N ALA A 27 6.28 0.35 -9.60
CA ALA A 27 6.55 1.57 -10.37
C ALA A 27 5.27 2.44 -10.47
N SER A 28 4.15 1.83 -10.83
CA SER A 28 2.84 2.49 -10.90
C SER A 28 2.44 3.10 -9.55
N ILE A 29 2.70 2.42 -8.44
CA ILE A 29 2.47 2.97 -7.09
C ILE A 29 3.30 4.23 -6.86
N MET A 30 4.58 4.24 -7.25
CA MET A 30 5.43 5.42 -7.10
C MET A 30 4.93 6.59 -7.95
N ASP A 31 4.42 6.34 -9.16
CA ASP A 31 3.82 7.37 -10.00
C ASP A 31 2.55 7.94 -9.35
N LEU A 32 1.65 7.07 -8.88
CA LEU A 32 0.41 7.47 -8.18
C LEU A 32 0.68 8.29 -6.90
N LEU A 33 1.72 7.95 -6.14
CA LEU A 33 2.11 8.72 -4.95
C LEU A 33 2.53 10.16 -5.26
N ASN A 34 3.04 10.41 -6.46
CA ASN A 34 3.48 11.75 -6.88
C ASN A 34 2.33 12.58 -7.48
N GLU A 35 1.32 11.93 -8.06
CA GLU A 35 0.26 12.59 -8.81
C GLU A 35 -1.06 12.69 -8.03
N ASP A 36 -1.40 11.66 -7.24
CA ASP A 36 -2.71 11.52 -6.61
C ASP A 36 -2.71 11.87 -5.13
N LYS A 37 -3.83 12.44 -4.67
CA LYS A 37 -4.09 12.69 -3.24
C LYS A 37 -4.46 11.42 -2.46
N PHE A 38 -4.95 10.40 -3.16
CA PHE A 38 -5.35 9.12 -2.57
C PHE A 38 -4.88 7.98 -3.45
N ILE A 39 -4.36 6.93 -2.82
CA ILE A 39 -4.01 5.68 -3.47
C ILE A 39 -4.92 4.55 -2.95
N MET A 40 -5.41 3.71 -3.84
CA MET A 40 -6.18 2.52 -3.47
C MET A 40 -5.20 1.40 -3.10
N LEU A 41 -5.21 1.00 -1.83
CA LEU A 41 -4.50 -0.17 -1.34
C LEU A 41 -5.50 -1.16 -0.75
N PHE A 42 -5.01 -2.29 -0.28
CA PHE A 42 -5.85 -3.33 0.29
C PHE A 42 -5.32 -3.80 1.64
N GLU A 43 -6.20 -3.88 2.63
CA GLU A 43 -5.94 -4.54 3.90
C GLU A 43 -6.36 -6.01 3.80
N GLN A 44 -5.53 -6.91 4.33
CA GLN A 44 -5.87 -8.32 4.36
C GLN A 44 -6.48 -8.67 5.72
N SER A 45 -7.71 -9.19 5.71
CA SER A 45 -8.37 -9.74 6.90
C SER A 45 -9.12 -11.02 6.55
N ASN A 46 -8.93 -12.07 7.34
CA ASN A 46 -9.57 -13.38 7.12
C ASN A 46 -9.39 -13.94 5.70
N GLY A 47 -8.24 -13.70 5.07
CA GLY A 47 -7.95 -14.14 3.69
C GLY A 47 -8.61 -13.31 2.58
N LEU A 48 -9.38 -12.28 2.93
CA LEU A 48 -9.97 -11.32 2.00
C LEU A 48 -9.11 -10.06 1.90
N TYR A 49 -9.12 -9.44 0.72
CA TYR A 49 -8.45 -8.16 0.46
C TYR A 49 -9.51 -7.07 0.39
N ASN A 50 -9.59 -6.24 1.43
CA ASN A 50 -10.55 -5.16 1.53
C ASN A 50 -9.92 -3.88 0.99
N PRO A 51 -10.57 -3.19 0.03
CA PRO A 51 -10.05 -1.94 -0.51
C PRO A 51 -10.04 -0.85 0.56
N LEU A 52 -8.97 -0.07 0.59
CA LEU A 52 -8.75 1.06 1.48
C LEU A 52 -8.13 2.20 0.69
N ALA A 53 -8.83 3.33 0.64
CA ALA A 53 -8.29 4.57 0.10
C ALA A 53 -7.36 5.22 1.14
N VAL A 54 -6.09 5.38 0.79
CA VAL A 54 -5.08 5.95 1.69
C VAL A 54 -4.69 7.33 1.17
N ASN A 55 -4.78 8.35 2.02
CA ASN A 55 -4.29 9.68 1.69
C ASN A 55 -2.75 9.65 1.56
N THR A 56 -2.24 10.05 0.40
CA THR A 56 -0.81 10.02 0.09
C THR A 56 0.00 10.98 0.95
N ASP A 57 -0.60 12.10 1.40
CA ASP A 57 0.01 13.03 2.35
C ASP A 57 0.29 12.36 3.71
N ASN A 58 -0.41 11.28 4.04
CA ASN A 58 -0.19 10.54 5.28
C ASN A 58 0.88 9.45 5.15
N ILE A 59 1.44 9.22 3.97
CA ILE A 59 2.46 8.20 3.74
C ILE A 59 3.85 8.82 3.91
N ILE A 60 4.70 8.20 4.72
CA ILE A 60 6.12 8.55 4.87
C ILE A 60 6.97 7.77 3.86
N ALA A 61 6.73 6.47 3.76
CA ALA A 61 7.53 5.57 2.94
C ALA A 61 6.70 4.36 2.50
N ILE A 62 7.02 3.84 1.32
CA ILE A 62 6.54 2.54 0.82
C ILE A 62 7.75 1.72 0.39
N ALA A 63 7.78 0.45 0.79
CA ALA A 63 8.75 -0.54 0.34
C ALA A 63 8.05 -1.81 -0.12
N ARG A 64 8.69 -2.54 -1.04
CA ARG A 64 8.28 -3.90 -1.37
C ARG A 64 8.53 -4.79 -0.15
N ALA A 65 7.57 -5.63 0.21
CA ALA A 65 7.86 -6.74 1.11
C ALA A 65 8.46 -7.87 0.27
N GLU A 66 9.54 -8.50 0.71
CA GLU A 66 10.11 -9.66 0.02
C GLU A 66 9.03 -10.74 -0.17
N GLU A 67 8.90 -11.25 -1.39
CA GLU A 67 8.11 -12.44 -1.69
C GLU A 67 8.88 -13.64 -1.13
N ASN A 68 8.49 -14.12 0.05
CA ASN A 68 8.91 -15.43 0.54
C ASN A 68 8.33 -16.55 -0.32
#